data_AF-A0A7K1BF79-F1
#
_entry.id   AF-A0A7K1BF79-F1
#
_cell.length_a   1.000
_cell.length_b   1.000
_cell.length_c   1.000
_cell.angle_alpha   90.00
_cell.angle_beta   90.00
_cell.angle_gamma   90.00
#
_symmetry.space_group_name_H-M   'P 1'
#
loop_
_entity.id
_entity.type
_entity.pdbx_description
1 polymer ?
#
loop_
_entity_poly.entity_id
_entity_poly.type
_entity_poly.pdbx_seq_one_letter_code
_entity_poly.pdbx_strand_id
1 'polypeptide(L)'
;LEGRSRDILLLVVWIGAAVGVGLRVFWINAPRWLYVANYLLLGWVAIVYTPALYRAGGLWVLLPILIGGLFYSIGAIFYALKRPGRDAKYFGFHELFHIFVLAAWISQYVAISVAIYSK
;
A
#
# COMPACT_ATOMS: atom_id res chain seq x y z
N LEU A 1 13.36 7.76 -11.26
CA LEU A 1 14.13 6.51 -11.08
C LEU A 1 14.74 6.15 -12.43
N GLU A 2 16.02 5.78 -12.47
CA GLU A 2 16.73 5.55 -13.73
C GLU A 2 17.34 4.16 -13.76
N GLY A 3 17.41 3.59 -14.97
CA GLY A 3 18.07 2.32 -15.28
C GLY A 3 17.73 1.19 -14.31
N ARG A 4 18.79 0.57 -13.76
CA ARG A 4 18.73 -0.62 -12.90
C ARG A 4 17.80 -0.47 -11.69
N SER A 5 17.73 0.70 -11.06
CA SER A 5 16.90 0.90 -9.86
C SER A 5 15.40 0.84 -10.16
N ARG A 6 14.99 1.32 -11.34
CA ARG A 6 13.60 1.19 -11.82
C ARG A 6 13.26 -0.27 -12.06
N ASP A 7 14.15 -0.99 -12.74
CA ASP A 7 13.90 -2.38 -13.13
C ASP A 7 13.86 -3.30 -11.90
N ILE A 8 14.74 -3.08 -10.92
CA ILE A 8 14.70 -3.78 -9.62
C ILE A 8 13.38 -3.50 -8.90
N LEU A 9 12.95 -2.24 -8.80
CA LEU A 9 11.69 -1.89 -8.15
C LEU A 9 10.51 -2.63 -8.79
N LEU A 10 10.42 -2.57 -10.13
CA LEU A 10 9.35 -3.25 -10.86
C LEU A 10 9.42 -4.76 -10.65
N LEU A 11 10.61 -5.37 -10.72
CA LEU A 11 10.79 -6.79 -10.51
C LEU A 11 10.31 -7.21 -9.10
N VAL A 12 10.71 -6.48 -8.06
CA VAL A 12 10.28 -6.73 -6.68
C VAL A 12 8.76 -6.64 -6.55
N VAL A 13 8.15 -5.60 -7.12
CA VAL A 13 6.69 -5.41 -7.08
C VAL A 13 5.96 -6.53 -7.83
N TRP A 14 6.42 -6.91 -9.02
CA TRP A 14 5.80 -7.98 -9.82
C TRP A 14 5.95 -9.35 -9.18
N ILE A 15 7.12 -9.67 -8.62
CA ILE A 15 7.33 -10.91 -7.87
C ILE A 15 6.43 -10.95 -6.65
N GLY A 16 6.40 -9.87 -5.85
CA GLY A 16 5.52 -9.80 -4.68
C GLY A 16 4.03 -9.94 -5.05
N ALA A 17 3.62 -9.33 -6.17
CA ALA A 17 2.25 -9.47 -6.68
C ALA A 17 1.95 -10.92 -7.09
N ALA A 18 2.85 -11.56 -7.83
CA ALA A 18 2.72 -12.97 -8.22
C ALA A 18 2.67 -13.90 -7.01
N VAL A 19 3.50 -13.65 -5.98
CA VAL A 19 3.45 -14.36 -4.70
C VAL A 19 2.10 -14.16 -4.03
N GLY A 20 1.58 -12.93 -3.97
CA GLY A 20 0.27 -12.62 -3.40
C GLY A 20 -0.87 -13.37 -4.11
N VAL A 21 -0.85 -13.40 -5.45
CA VAL A 21 -1.81 -14.17 -6.26
C VAL A 21 -1.66 -15.66 -5.99
N GLY A 22 -0.42 -16.18 -5.99
CA GLY A 22 -0.15 -17.59 -5.73
C GLY A 22 -0.63 -18.05 -4.36
N LEU A 23 -0.36 -17.27 -3.31
CA LEU A 23 -0.89 -17.52 -1.96
C LEU A 23 -2.42 -17.62 -1.98
N ARG A 24 -3.09 -16.75 -2.75
CA ARG A 24 -4.55 -16.67 -2.76
C ARG A 24 -5.20 -17.79 -3.58
N VAL A 25 -4.57 -18.21 -4.67
CA VAL A 25 -5.11 -19.19 -5.62
C VAL A 25 -4.77 -20.62 -5.21
N PHE A 26 -3.52 -20.87 -4.83
CA PHE A 26 -3.03 -22.22 -4.55
C PHE A 26 -3.17 -22.61 -3.07
N TRP A 27 -3.38 -21.66 -2.16
CA TRP A 27 -3.48 -21.92 -0.72
C TRP A 27 -4.71 -21.26 -0.08
N ILE A 28 -5.90 -21.75 -0.44
CA ILE A 28 -7.20 -21.21 0.01
C ILE A 28 -7.30 -21.09 1.54
N ASN A 29 -6.75 -22.07 2.28
CA ASN A 29 -6.78 -22.10 3.74
C ASN A 29 -5.63 -21.34 4.42
N ALA A 30 -4.82 -20.56 3.68
CA ALA A 30 -3.69 -19.85 4.27
C ALA A 30 -4.16 -18.86 5.35
N PRO A 31 -3.42 -18.72 6.46
CA PRO A 31 -3.72 -17.74 7.49
C PRO A 31 -3.86 -16.32 6.91
N ARG A 32 -4.90 -15.59 7.33
CA ARG A 32 -5.20 -14.26 6.78
C ARG A 32 -4.05 -13.25 6.90
N TRP A 33 -3.25 -13.39 7.96
CA TRP A 33 -2.13 -12.49 8.23
C TRP A 33 -1.04 -12.55 7.15
N LEU A 34 -0.88 -13.68 6.44
CA LEU A 34 0.09 -13.80 5.34
C LEU A 34 -0.24 -12.85 4.20
N TYR A 35 -1.52 -12.74 3.84
CA TYR A 35 -1.96 -11.81 2.80
C TYR A 35 -1.74 -10.36 3.22
N VAL A 36 -2.14 -10.02 4.45
CA VAL A 36 -1.99 -8.67 5.00
C VAL A 36 -0.51 -8.27 5.05
N ALA A 37 0.36 -9.18 5.50
CA ALA A 37 1.81 -8.97 5.52
C ALA A 37 2.37 -8.78 4.11
N ASN A 38 1.97 -9.61 3.14
CA ASN A 38 2.41 -9.48 1.75
C ASN A 38 2.05 -8.11 1.17
N TYR A 39 0.80 -7.66 1.33
CA TYR A 39 0.37 -6.35 0.84
C TYR A 39 1.09 -5.18 1.53
N LEU A 40 1.31 -5.25 2.84
CA LEU A 40 2.06 -4.23 3.57
C LEU A 40 3.51 -4.16 3.12
N LEU A 41 4.20 -5.31 3.02
CA LEU A 41 5.60 -5.35 2.59
C LEU A 41 5.77 -4.78 1.19
N LEU A 42 4.89 -5.14 0.26
CA LEU A 42 4.85 -4.57 -1.10
C LEU A 42 4.72 -3.04 -1.08
N GLY A 43 3.81 -2.50 -0.27
CA GLY A 43 3.63 -1.05 -0.14
C GLY A 43 4.85 -0.34 0.45
N TRP A 44 5.52 -0.97 1.42
CA TRP A 44 6.68 -0.40 2.10
C TRP A 44 7.96 -0.37 1.25
N VAL A 45 8.02 -1.11 0.13
CA VAL A 45 9.12 -1.02 -0.85
C VAL A 45 9.34 0.44 -1.31
N ALA A 46 8.28 1.23 -1.41
CA ALA A 46 8.36 2.65 -1.80
C ALA A 46 9.24 3.49 -0.86
N ILE A 47 9.37 3.11 0.42
CA ILE A 47 10.18 3.84 1.41
C ILE A 47 11.65 3.85 1.03
N VAL A 48 12.17 2.73 0.49
CA VAL A 48 13.55 2.60 0.04
C VAL A 48 13.89 3.63 -1.04
N TYR A 49 12.90 4.01 -1.85
CA TYR A 49 13.07 4.93 -2.96
C TYR A 49 12.69 6.38 -2.61
N THR A 50 12.36 6.68 -1.35
CA THR A 50 11.98 8.04 -0.90
C THR A 50 13.00 9.13 -1.26
N PRO A 51 14.33 8.94 -1.17
CA PRO A 51 15.27 9.98 -1.58
C PRO A 51 15.21 10.28 -3.08
N ALA A 52 14.97 9.24 -3.90
CA ALA A 52 14.85 9.39 -5.34
C ALA A 52 13.51 10.02 -5.75
N LEU A 53 12.43 9.67 -5.06
CA LEU A 53 11.11 10.27 -5.26
C LEU A 53 11.11 11.76 -4.88
N TYR A 54 11.77 12.10 -3.77
CA TYR A 54 11.96 13.49 -3.34
C TYR A 54 12.72 14.32 -4.37
N ARG A 55 13.84 13.80 -4.90
CA ARG A 55 14.60 14.51 -5.94
C ARG A 55 13.81 14.74 -7.23
N ALA A 56 12.89 13.83 -7.56
CA ALA A 56 12.13 13.90 -8.81
C ALA A 56 10.88 14.80 -8.72
N GLY A 57 10.20 14.85 -7.56
CA GLY A 57 8.91 15.54 -7.43
C GLY A 57 8.75 16.38 -6.15
N GLY A 58 9.81 16.53 -5.35
CA GLY A 58 9.81 17.30 -4.12
C GLY A 58 8.82 16.80 -3.07
N LEU A 59 8.44 17.69 -2.16
CA LEU A 59 7.48 17.39 -1.09
C LEU A 59 6.06 17.12 -1.62
N TRP A 60 5.68 17.72 -2.74
CA TRP A 60 4.34 17.58 -3.32
C TRP A 60 4.06 16.16 -3.83
N VAL A 61 5.09 15.42 -4.22
CA VAL A 61 4.97 13.98 -4.56
C VAL A 61 5.26 13.10 -3.34
N LEU A 62 6.24 13.47 -2.51
CA LEU A 62 6.65 12.61 -1.39
C LEU A 62 5.58 12.52 -0.29
N LEU A 63 4.98 13.65 0.12
CA LEU A 63 4.05 13.67 1.25
C LEU A 63 2.80 12.81 1.01
N PRO A 64 2.12 12.88 -0.16
CA PRO A 64 0.96 12.03 -0.38
C PRO A 64 1.31 10.53 -0.44
N ILE A 65 2.52 10.16 -0.89
CA ILE A 65 3.00 8.76 -0.83
C ILE A 65 3.14 8.30 0.63
N LEU A 66 3.78 9.10 1.49
CA LEU A 66 3.97 8.77 2.90
C LEU A 66 2.64 8.72 3.66
N ILE A 67 1.78 9.72 3.46
CA ILE A 67 0.44 9.79 4.05
C ILE A 67 -0.40 8.59 3.59
N GLY A 68 -0.34 8.24 2.30
CA GLY A 68 -1.02 7.08 1.76
C GLY A 68 -0.54 5.77 2.41
N GLY A 69 0.78 5.61 2.57
CA GLY A 69 1.37 4.46 3.27
C GLY A 69 0.93 4.36 4.74
N LEU A 70 0.83 5.51 5.43
CA LEU A 70 0.33 5.57 6.81
C LEU A 70 -1.14 5.18 6.89
N PHE A 71 -2.00 5.74 6.03
CA PHE A 71 -3.42 5.37 6.02
C PHE A 71 -3.62 3.88 5.79
N TYR A 72 -2.91 3.30 4.81
CA TYR A 72 -2.99 1.86 4.55
C TYR A 72 -2.56 1.03 5.77
N SER A 73 -1.44 1.42 6.41
CA SER A 73 -0.90 0.73 7.58
C SER A 73 -1.83 0.81 8.79
N ILE A 74 -2.41 1.99 9.07
CA ILE A 74 -3.38 2.20 10.14
C ILE A 74 -4.65 1.37 9.90
N GLY A 75 -5.17 1.37 8.67
CA GLY A 75 -6.29 0.51 8.29
C GLY A 75 -5.98 -0.97 8.54
N ALA A 76 -4.80 -1.44 8.12
CA ALA A 76 -4.39 -2.82 8.31
C ALA A 76 -4.27 -3.20 9.79
N ILE A 77 -3.85 -2.27 10.66
CA ILE A 77 -3.83 -2.47 12.12
C ILE A 77 -5.25 -2.65 12.65
N PHE A 78 -6.20 -1.77 12.31
CA PHE A 78 -7.60 -1.92 12.73
C PHE A 78 -8.19 -3.24 12.23
N TYR A 79 -7.88 -3.62 10.99
CA TYR A 79 -8.29 -4.89 10.40
C TYR A 79 -7.75 -6.09 11.19
N ALA A 80 -6.45 -6.09 11.51
CA ALA A 80 -5.78 -7.17 12.23
C ALA A 80 -6.29 -7.30 13.68
N LEU A 81 -6.47 -6.17 14.36
CA LEU A 81 -7.06 -6.12 15.69
C LEU A 81 -8.54 -6.52 15.68
N LYS A 82 -9.17 -6.50 14.49
CA LYS A 82 -10.61 -6.67 14.31
C LYS A 82 -11.38 -5.70 15.22
N ARG A 83 -10.93 -4.45 15.31
CA ARG A 83 -11.56 -3.41 16.14
C ARG A 83 -11.60 -2.09 15.35
N PRO A 84 -12.60 -1.23 15.54
CA PRO A 84 -13.78 -1.39 16.41
C PRO A 84 -14.81 -2.38 15.82
N GLY A 85 -15.79 -2.78 16.63
CA GLY A 85 -16.99 -3.49 16.13
C GLY A 85 -16.72 -4.88 15.57
N ARG A 86 -16.22 -5.82 16.40
CA ARG A 86 -16.13 -7.25 16.03
C ARG A 86 -17.48 -7.82 15.63
N ASP A 87 -18.52 -7.40 16.36
CA ASP A 87 -19.90 -7.88 16.22
C ASP A 87 -20.81 -6.79 15.61
N ALA A 88 -20.21 -5.81 14.91
CA ALA A 88 -20.98 -4.75 14.29
C ALA A 88 -21.81 -5.28 13.12
N LYS A 89 -23.09 -4.90 13.07
CA LYS A 89 -24.02 -5.32 12.02
C LYS A 89 -23.85 -4.56 10.70
N TYR A 90 -23.44 -3.29 10.76
CA TYR A 90 -23.40 -2.38 9.60
C TYR A 90 -22.05 -1.70 9.37
N PHE A 91 -21.31 -1.40 10.45
CA PHE A 91 -20.02 -0.72 10.36
C PHE A 91 -19.07 -1.20 11.45
N GLY A 92 -18.07 -1.97 11.05
CA GLY A 92 -17.02 -2.49 11.91
C GLY A 92 -15.64 -2.27 11.32
N PHE A 93 -14.71 -3.13 11.73
CA PHE A 93 -13.31 -3.03 11.35
C PHE A 93 -13.06 -3.24 9.85
N HIS A 94 -13.94 -3.96 9.14
CA HIS A 94 -13.82 -4.17 7.70
C HIS A 94 -14.12 -2.89 6.93
N GLU A 95 -15.25 -2.23 7.23
CA GLU A 95 -15.66 -0.98 6.59
C GLU A 95 -14.68 0.15 6.93
N LEU A 96 -14.22 0.21 8.18
CA LEU A 96 -13.18 1.16 8.59
C LEU A 96 -11.88 0.92 7.80
N PHE A 97 -11.45 -0.34 7.66
CA PHE A 97 -10.29 -0.68 6.83
C PHE A 97 -10.47 -0.20 5.39
N HIS A 98 -11.63 -0.41 4.77
CA HIS A 98 -11.92 0.05 3.42
C HIS A 98 -11.84 1.58 3.28
N ILE A 99 -12.32 2.35 4.27
CA ILE A 99 -12.17 3.81 4.27
C ILE A 99 -10.69 4.21 4.30
N PHE A 100 -9.88 3.59 5.14
CA PHE A 100 -8.44 3.85 5.17
C PHE A 100 -7.74 3.47 3.86
N VAL A 101 -8.10 2.34 3.25
CA VAL A 101 -7.59 1.94 1.93
C VAL A 101 -7.98 2.95 0.86
N LEU A 102 -9.22 3.46 0.88
CA LEU A 102 -9.68 4.49 -0.05
C LEU A 102 -8.89 5.80 0.13
N ALA A 103 -8.70 6.26 1.37
CA ALA A 103 -7.90 7.45 1.67
C ALA A 103 -6.43 7.28 1.23
N ALA A 104 -5.87 6.08 1.41
CA ALA A 104 -4.54 5.73 0.91
C ALA A 104 -4.47 5.81 -0.62
N TRP A 105 -5.46 5.23 -1.32
CA TRP A 105 -5.54 5.28 -2.78
C TRP A 105 -5.66 6.72 -3.30
N ILE A 106 -6.51 7.56 -2.70
CA ILE A 106 -6.64 8.98 -3.05
C ILE A 106 -5.28 9.68 -2.91
N SER A 107 -4.57 9.44 -1.81
CA SER A 107 -3.27 10.06 -1.55
C SER A 107 -2.22 9.64 -2.60
N GLN A 108 -2.17 8.35 -2.96
CA GLN A 108 -1.29 7.85 -4.02
C GLN A 108 -1.66 8.40 -5.41
N TYR A 109 -2.95 8.49 -5.70
CA TYR A 109 -3.44 9.09 -6.94
C TYR A 109 -3.04 10.56 -7.07
N VAL A 110 -3.13 11.33 -5.98
CA VAL A 110 -2.66 12.73 -5.94
C VAL A 110 -1.15 12.81 -6.19
N ALA A 111 -0.33 11.97 -5.54
CA ALA A 111 1.12 11.95 -5.80
C ALA A 111 1.44 11.67 -7.27
N ILE A 112 0.78 10.69 -7.89
CA ILE A 112 0.97 10.35 -9.30
C ILE A 112 0.51 11.51 -10.20
N SER A 113 -0.65 12.11 -9.90
CA SER A 113 -1.20 13.23 -10.66
C SER A 113 -0.25 14.43 -10.61
N VAL A 114 0.27 14.78 -9.43
CA VAL A 114 1.29 15.82 -9.30
C VAL A 114 2.52 15.44 -10.12
N ALA A 115 3.08 14.24 -9.93
CA ALA A 115 4.30 13.82 -10.63
C ALA A 115 4.19 13.82 -12.16
N ILE A 116 2.99 13.62 -12.71
CA ILE A 116 2.74 13.60 -14.16
C ILE A 116 2.40 14.99 -14.70
N TYR A 117 1.51 15.73 -14.03
CA TYR A 117 0.95 16.98 -14.54
C TYR A 117 1.70 18.24 -14.09
N SER A 118 2.53 18.17 -13.04
CA SER A 118 3.35 19.30 -12.58
C SER A 118 4.69 19.39 -13.32
N LYS A 119 4.80 18.76 -14.48
CA LYS A 119 5.97 18.83 -15.37
C LYS A 119 5.85 20.00 -16.34
#